data_AF-A0AAV2TTP6-F1
#
_entry.id   AF-A0AAV2TTP6-F1
#
_cell.length_a   1.000
_cell.length_b   1.000
_cell.length_c   1.000
_cell.angle_alpha   90.00
_cell.angle_beta   90.00
_cell.angle_gamma   90.00
#
_symmetry.space_group_name_H-M   'P 1'
#
loop_
_entity.id
_entity.type
_entity.pdbx_description
1 polymer ?
#
loop_
_entity_poly.entity_id
_entity_poly.type
_entity_poly.pdbx_seq_one_letter_code
_entity_poly.pdbx_strand_id
1 'polypeptide(L)'
;MHAHLAHPQTCLALWAFGMNILNKCSRIFYPRCFKRCILTLLTGLASLYLCHYIYKPHVIIRRWLNVCTKPSNCKIEWDQNEIIPIYQVAFEPISVENHLEWHAIFHQESQQNLFLTRSQWTAFTGIILKQFNVTDHQLMQYISAPDILSTCVETVAENQRFPLPRKCSSLLEQLMNVGGMPPEIINSPNLMKAFDQNNPVDEYSKIYLDPISLQDTDNHSTMVNVTCDVVSRQRRPYLYRILQQWIRFADENRIMWWISSGTLLGAVRDGNMIPYDLDIDISVPAFEESKLRQLSTTRGRIKNGQFNLAVRPGPHCIESEGIRQNCYGQNVRSEIDCCAACEPFARAFYEVGWTYMDIYLFRLEMRFDSEQHPIEFTYFDESFNEFISGIYGLFPLKACKFLGLNVPCPRDPATILGPQYGKEFMKPRKLCNLTGRSWVKSS
;
A
#
# COMPACT_ATOMS: atom_id res chain seq x y z
N MET A 1 -22.72 22.86 -35.29
CA MET A 1 -21.99 24.02 -34.73
C MET A 1 -20.51 23.69 -34.78
N HIS A 2 -19.79 24.41 -35.64
CA HIS A 2 -18.43 24.09 -36.09
C HIS A 2 -17.38 24.40 -35.02
N ALA A 3 -16.44 23.47 -34.84
CA ALA A 3 -15.16 23.70 -34.19
C ALA A 3 -14.26 24.51 -35.12
N HIS A 4 -13.73 25.63 -34.63
CA HIS A 4 -12.71 26.42 -35.31
C HIS A 4 -11.34 25.73 -35.19
N LEU A 5 -10.78 25.33 -36.33
CA LEU A 5 -9.35 25.06 -36.50
C LEU A 5 -8.61 26.40 -36.62
N ALA A 6 -7.60 26.63 -35.77
CA ALA A 6 -6.69 27.77 -35.89
C ALA A 6 -5.57 27.48 -36.91
N HIS A 7 -5.24 28.53 -37.67
CA HIS A 7 -4.41 28.61 -38.88
C HIS A 7 -2.88 28.47 -38.65
N PRO A 8 -2.06 28.15 -39.68
CA PRO A 8 -0.65 27.78 -39.59
C PRO A 8 0.33 28.98 -39.73
N GLN A 9 0.17 30.02 -38.93
CA GLN A 9 1.09 31.19 -38.95
C GLN A 9 2.06 31.28 -37.75
N THR A 10 1.92 30.42 -36.73
CA THR A 10 2.84 30.38 -35.57
C THR A 10 4.14 29.60 -35.82
N CYS A 11 4.20 28.74 -36.84
CA CYS A 11 5.43 27.98 -37.17
C CYS A 11 6.50 28.80 -37.92
N LEU A 12 6.10 29.82 -38.70
CA LEU A 12 7.04 30.66 -39.46
C LEU A 12 7.82 31.66 -38.58
N ALA A 13 7.24 32.09 -37.45
CA ALA A 13 7.91 33.00 -36.51
C ALA A 13 9.04 32.32 -35.72
N LEU A 14 8.91 31.04 -35.38
CA LEU A 14 9.95 30.26 -34.68
C LEU A 14 11.12 29.87 -35.58
N TRP A 15 10.88 29.71 -36.89
CA TRP A 15 11.94 29.44 -37.87
C TRP A 15 12.81 30.68 -38.13
N ALA A 16 12.20 31.88 -38.16
CA ALA A 16 12.92 33.15 -38.31
C ALA A 16 13.79 33.51 -37.08
N PHE A 17 13.39 33.08 -35.88
CA PHE A 17 14.19 33.29 -34.66
C PHE A 17 15.40 32.35 -34.58
N GLY A 18 15.24 31.09 -35.04
CA GLY A 18 16.33 30.11 -35.11
C GLY A 18 17.44 30.47 -36.12
N MET A 19 17.08 31.02 -37.28
CA MET A 19 18.04 31.42 -38.31
C MET A 19 18.87 32.67 -37.92
N ASN A 20 18.33 33.54 -37.05
CA ASN A 20 19.04 34.71 -36.55
C ASN A 20 20.14 34.37 -35.51
N ILE A 21 20.00 33.25 -34.79
CA ILE A 21 21.01 32.75 -33.84
C ILE A 21 22.16 32.08 -34.61
N LEU A 22 21.86 31.33 -35.67
CA LEU A 22 22.86 30.71 -36.53
C LEU A 22 23.75 31.73 -37.27
N ASN A 23 23.18 32.86 -37.71
CA ASN A 23 23.96 33.93 -38.36
C ASN A 23 24.84 34.76 -37.42
N LYS A 24 24.56 34.76 -36.10
CA LYS A 24 25.43 35.42 -35.10
C LYS A 24 26.58 34.53 -34.64
N CYS A 25 26.47 33.21 -34.74
CA CYS A 25 27.53 32.28 -34.39
C CYS A 25 28.61 32.09 -35.47
N SER A 26 28.41 32.56 -36.70
CA SER A 26 29.33 32.37 -37.83
C SER A 26 30.49 33.38 -37.91
N ARG A 27 30.62 34.33 -36.96
CA ARG A 27 31.64 35.40 -37.01
C ARG A 27 32.70 35.40 -35.89
N ILE A 28 32.86 34.32 -35.12
CA ILE A 28 33.93 34.24 -34.10
C ILE A 28 34.68 32.90 -34.24
N PHE A 29 35.91 32.97 -34.76
CA PHE A 29 36.85 31.86 -34.90
C PHE A 29 37.33 31.38 -33.51
N TYR A 30 37.06 30.13 -33.11
CA TYR A 30 37.91 29.32 -32.20
C TYR A 30 37.48 27.82 -32.22
N PRO A 31 38.38 26.83 -32.36
CA PRO A 31 38.00 25.45 -32.71
C PRO A 31 37.59 24.54 -31.53
N ARG A 32 37.41 25.06 -30.30
CA ARG A 32 37.13 24.22 -29.11
C ARG A 32 35.72 24.32 -28.53
N CYS A 33 34.83 25.16 -29.07
CA CYS A 33 33.43 25.26 -28.63
C CYS A 33 32.41 24.52 -29.52
N PHE A 34 32.80 24.02 -30.70
CA PHE A 34 31.85 23.42 -31.65
C PHE A 34 31.28 22.07 -31.20
N LYS A 35 32.01 21.30 -30.38
CA LYS A 35 31.52 20.01 -29.83
C LYS A 35 30.50 20.15 -28.70
N ARG A 36 30.42 21.29 -28.02
CA ARG A 36 29.45 21.50 -26.91
C ARG A 36 28.09 22.00 -27.41
N CYS A 37 28.04 22.86 -28.43
CA CYS A 37 26.77 23.37 -28.97
C CYS A 37 25.94 22.29 -29.70
N ILE A 38 26.58 21.36 -30.42
CA ILE A 38 25.85 20.26 -31.08
C ILE A 38 25.26 19.29 -30.03
N LEU A 39 25.94 19.08 -28.90
CA LEU A 39 25.45 18.22 -27.83
C LEU A 39 24.23 18.83 -27.13
N THR A 40 24.19 20.15 -26.93
CA THR A 40 23.04 20.84 -26.30
C THR A 40 21.83 20.98 -27.24
N LEU A 41 22.04 21.08 -28.55
CA LEU A 41 20.96 21.11 -29.54
C LEU A 41 20.31 19.73 -29.75
N LEU A 42 21.10 18.64 -29.71
CA LEU A 42 20.57 17.28 -29.80
C LEU A 42 19.84 16.85 -28.51
N THR A 43 20.29 17.29 -27.33
CA THR A 43 19.56 17.03 -26.07
C THR A 43 18.31 17.90 -25.94
N GLY A 44 18.30 19.12 -26.50
CA GLY A 44 17.14 20.00 -26.52
C GLY A 44 16.00 19.51 -27.42
N LEU A 45 16.32 18.94 -28.59
CA LEU A 45 15.31 18.36 -29.49
C LEU A 45 14.76 17.02 -28.98
N ALA A 46 15.55 16.23 -28.26
CA ALA A 46 15.05 15.04 -27.56
C ALA A 46 14.08 15.40 -26.41
N SER A 47 14.30 16.55 -25.77
CA SER A 47 13.44 17.03 -24.66
C SER A 47 12.08 17.54 -25.16
N LEU A 48 11.98 18.00 -26.41
CA LEU A 48 10.73 18.50 -26.99
C LEU A 48 9.83 17.38 -27.55
N TYR A 49 10.39 16.21 -27.89
CA TYR A 49 9.60 15.02 -28.20
C TYR A 49 9.12 14.27 -26.95
N LEU A 50 9.67 14.57 -25.77
CA LEU A 50 9.24 13.97 -24.49
C LEU A 50 8.03 14.67 -23.85
N CYS A 51 7.49 15.75 -24.44
CA CYS A 51 6.41 16.54 -23.83
C CYS A 51 4.99 16.11 -24.24
N HIS A 52 4.81 14.89 -24.78
CA HIS A 52 3.47 14.37 -25.12
C HIS A 52 3.18 12.91 -24.74
N TYR A 53 4.01 12.28 -23.90
CA TYR A 53 3.64 11.01 -23.27
C TYR A 53 3.41 11.21 -21.78
N ILE A 54 2.13 11.41 -21.46
CA ILE A 54 1.56 11.36 -20.12
C ILE A 54 1.94 10.02 -19.49
N TYR A 55 2.64 10.09 -18.36
CA TYR A 55 3.04 8.94 -17.53
C TYR A 55 1.80 8.13 -17.12
N LYS A 56 1.66 6.92 -17.69
CA LYS A 56 0.88 5.81 -17.11
C LYS A 56 1.85 4.89 -16.37
N PRO A 57 1.55 4.43 -15.14
CA PRO A 57 2.50 3.63 -14.38
C PRO A 57 2.38 2.16 -14.82
N HIS A 58 3.22 1.75 -15.78
CA HIS A 58 3.58 0.33 -15.93
C HIS A 58 4.91 0.12 -15.21
N VAL A 59 4.88 -0.63 -14.11
CA VAL A 59 6.03 -0.90 -13.24
C VAL A 59 7.00 -1.83 -13.97
N ILE A 60 8.22 -1.36 -14.22
CA ILE A 60 9.34 -2.14 -14.76
C ILE A 60 10.08 -2.76 -13.55
N ILE A 61 10.00 -4.08 -13.37
CA ILE A 61 10.80 -4.81 -12.37
C ILE A 61 12.24 -4.95 -12.90
N ARG A 62 13.23 -4.48 -12.14
CA ARG A 62 14.67 -4.64 -12.46
C ARG A 62 15.27 -5.81 -11.67
N ARG A 63 15.92 -6.74 -12.37
CA ARG A 63 16.93 -7.66 -11.80
C ARG A 63 18.28 -7.35 -12.44
N TRP A 64 19.23 -6.82 -11.68
CA TRP A 64 20.58 -6.50 -12.16
C TRP A 64 21.51 -7.71 -11.94
N LEU A 65 22.09 -8.24 -13.02
CA LEU A 65 23.26 -9.12 -12.96
C LEU A 65 24.41 -8.42 -13.69
N ASN A 66 25.42 -8.01 -12.92
CA ASN A 66 26.62 -7.35 -13.43
C ASN A 66 27.56 -8.35 -14.10
N VAL A 67 27.77 -8.24 -15.41
CA VAL A 67 28.97 -8.76 -16.09
C VAL A 67 29.39 -7.79 -17.22
N CYS A 68 30.26 -6.82 -16.93
CA CYS A 68 31.02 -6.12 -17.97
C CYS A 68 32.47 -5.92 -17.48
N THR A 69 33.46 -6.48 -18.19
CA THR A 69 34.89 -6.34 -17.87
C THR A 69 35.62 -5.29 -18.73
N LYS A 70 34.99 -4.67 -19.74
CA LYS A 70 35.56 -3.51 -20.48
C LYS A 70 34.50 -2.53 -21.05
N PRO A 71 34.81 -1.21 -21.15
CA PRO A 71 33.83 -0.17 -21.49
C PRO A 71 33.35 -0.15 -22.96
N SER A 72 34.01 -0.85 -23.87
CA SER A 72 33.71 -0.79 -25.30
C SER A 72 32.78 -1.88 -25.83
N ASN A 73 32.31 -2.81 -24.97
CA ASN A 73 31.53 -3.99 -25.37
C ASN A 73 30.29 -4.27 -24.50
N CYS A 74 29.76 -3.30 -23.75
CA CYS A 74 28.43 -3.50 -23.16
C CYS A 74 27.37 -3.35 -24.27
N LYS A 75 26.96 -4.50 -24.85
CA LYS A 75 25.65 -4.57 -25.50
C LYS A 75 24.61 -4.45 -24.39
N ILE A 76 23.83 -3.38 -24.41
CA ILE A 76 22.56 -3.36 -23.68
C ILE A 76 21.64 -4.26 -24.49
N GLU A 77 21.60 -5.54 -24.13
CA GLU A 77 20.47 -6.38 -24.51
C GLU A 77 19.30 -5.93 -23.63
N TRP A 78 18.35 -5.24 -24.26
CA TRP A 78 17.04 -5.06 -23.68
C TRP A 78 16.45 -6.47 -23.60
N ASP A 79 16.41 -7.03 -22.40
CA ASP A 79 15.54 -8.17 -22.16
C ASP A 79 14.12 -7.67 -22.46
N GLN A 80 13.53 -8.13 -23.57
CA GLN A 80 12.14 -7.89 -23.92
C GLN A 80 11.25 -8.69 -22.96
N ASN A 81 11.49 -8.58 -21.66
CA ASN A 81 10.60 -9.11 -20.65
C ASN A 81 9.23 -8.51 -20.93
N GLU A 82 8.32 -9.41 -21.29
CA GLU A 82 6.94 -9.14 -21.64
C GLU A 82 6.38 -8.11 -20.67
N ILE A 83 5.77 -7.06 -21.23
CA ILE A 83 4.94 -6.16 -20.44
C ILE A 83 3.77 -7.02 -19.97
N ILE A 84 3.89 -7.63 -18.78
CA ILE A 84 2.80 -8.37 -18.15
C ILE A 84 1.75 -7.33 -17.81
N PRO A 85 0.54 -7.37 -18.40
CA PRO A 85 -0.49 -6.41 -18.08
C PRO A 85 -0.87 -6.56 -16.60
N ILE A 86 -0.72 -5.47 -15.84
CA ILE A 86 -1.18 -5.39 -14.45
C ILE A 86 -2.65 -5.03 -14.48
N TYR A 87 -3.50 -5.94 -14.03
CA TYR A 87 -4.93 -5.71 -13.89
C TYR A 87 -5.22 -5.31 -12.45
N GLN A 88 -5.39 -4.01 -12.25
CA GLN A 88 -5.65 -3.44 -10.94
C GLN A 88 -7.11 -3.66 -10.55
N VAL A 89 -7.28 -4.07 -9.29
CA VAL A 89 -8.59 -4.26 -8.68
C VAL A 89 -8.80 -3.13 -7.68
N ALA A 90 -9.88 -2.37 -7.88
CA ALA A 90 -10.38 -1.41 -6.90
C ALA A 90 -11.38 -2.10 -5.97
N PHE A 91 -11.84 -1.43 -4.93
CA PHE A 91 -12.97 -1.91 -4.13
C PHE A 91 -14.07 -0.87 -4.09
N GLU A 92 -15.31 -1.31 -4.21
CA GLU A 92 -16.49 -0.46 -4.09
C GLU A 92 -17.31 -0.87 -2.86
N PRO A 93 -17.65 0.09 -1.98
CA PRO A 93 -18.57 -0.17 -0.89
C PRO A 93 -20.01 -0.26 -1.43
N ILE A 94 -20.65 -1.39 -1.19
CA ILE A 94 -22.06 -1.65 -1.49
C ILE A 94 -22.83 -1.67 -0.17
N SER A 95 -23.96 -0.96 -0.11
CA SER A 95 -24.87 -1.02 1.03
C SER A 95 -25.71 -2.28 0.96
N VAL A 96 -25.58 -3.13 1.97
CA VAL A 96 -26.34 -4.38 2.13
C VAL A 96 -27.11 -4.27 3.44
N GLU A 97 -28.43 -4.15 3.34
CA GLU A 97 -29.31 -3.89 4.49
C GLU A 97 -28.84 -2.70 5.35
N ASN A 98 -28.24 -2.98 6.51
CA ASN A 98 -27.80 -2.01 7.51
C ASN A 98 -26.27 -1.92 7.66
N HIS A 99 -25.49 -2.58 6.79
CA HIS A 99 -24.03 -2.53 6.79
C HIS A 99 -23.46 -2.30 5.39
N LEU A 100 -22.14 -2.05 5.35
CA LEU A 100 -21.38 -1.94 4.10
C LEU A 100 -20.61 -3.23 3.86
N GLU A 101 -20.62 -3.69 2.62
CA GLU A 101 -19.75 -4.74 2.10
C GLU A 101 -18.88 -4.15 1.01
N TRP A 102 -17.68 -4.68 0.83
CA TRP A 102 -16.79 -4.22 -0.22
C TRP A 102 -16.64 -5.29 -1.29
N HIS A 103 -16.85 -4.88 -2.53
CA HIS A 103 -16.69 -5.71 -3.69
C HIS A 103 -15.43 -5.31 -4.43
N ALA A 104 -14.56 -6.27 -4.72
CA ALA A 104 -13.45 -6.07 -5.63
C ALA A 104 -14.01 -5.85 -7.05
N ILE A 105 -13.61 -4.76 -7.69
CA ILE A 105 -14.05 -4.40 -9.04
C ILE A 105 -12.83 -4.12 -9.92
N PHE A 106 -12.90 -4.53 -11.18
CA PHE A 106 -11.80 -4.23 -12.11
C PHE A 106 -11.80 -2.75 -12.44
N HIS A 107 -10.63 -2.11 -12.36
CA HIS A 107 -10.49 -0.74 -12.81
C HIS A 107 -10.88 -0.65 -14.30
N GLN A 108 -11.55 0.43 -14.72
CA GLN A 108 -12.09 0.56 -16.08
C GLN A 108 -11.02 0.35 -17.16
N GLU A 109 -9.80 0.86 -16.96
CA GLU A 109 -8.69 0.63 -17.88
C GLU A 109 -8.24 -0.84 -17.90
N SER A 110 -8.27 -1.52 -16.76
CA SER A 110 -7.95 -2.95 -16.67
C SER A 110 -9.00 -3.79 -17.38
N GLN A 111 -10.29 -3.47 -17.24
CA GLN A 111 -11.38 -4.14 -17.97
C GLN A 111 -11.21 -4.01 -19.49
N GLN A 112 -10.88 -2.80 -19.97
CA GLN A 112 -10.73 -2.54 -21.41
C GLN A 112 -9.53 -3.25 -22.04
N ASN A 113 -8.53 -3.60 -21.23
CA ASN A 113 -7.28 -4.22 -21.69
C ASN A 113 -7.19 -5.73 -21.37
N LEU A 114 -8.23 -6.31 -20.76
CA LEU A 114 -8.26 -7.73 -20.40
C LEU A 114 -8.83 -8.56 -21.55
N PHE A 115 -7.94 -9.07 -22.40
CA PHE A 115 -8.29 -9.89 -23.57
C PHE A 115 -7.79 -11.31 -23.37
N LEU A 116 -8.69 -12.22 -23.04
CA LEU A 116 -8.37 -13.63 -22.78
C LEU A 116 -9.04 -14.54 -23.82
N THR A 117 -8.49 -15.73 -24.03
CA THR A 117 -9.14 -16.81 -24.80
C THR A 117 -10.24 -17.49 -23.97
N ARG A 118 -11.04 -18.34 -24.61
CA ARG A 118 -12.05 -19.17 -23.93
C ARG A 118 -11.47 -19.95 -22.74
N SER A 119 -10.35 -20.64 -22.93
CA SER A 119 -9.69 -21.43 -21.88
C SER A 119 -9.14 -20.55 -20.76
N GLN A 120 -8.56 -19.40 -21.08
CA GLN A 120 -8.06 -18.44 -20.11
C GLN A 120 -9.19 -17.83 -19.27
N TRP A 121 -10.35 -17.53 -19.86
CA TRP A 121 -11.53 -17.08 -19.10
C TRP A 121 -12.07 -18.16 -18.16
N THR A 122 -12.13 -19.41 -18.60
CA THR A 122 -12.47 -20.53 -17.72
C THR A 122 -11.51 -20.63 -16.53
N ALA A 123 -10.21 -20.49 -16.77
CA ALA A 123 -9.22 -20.47 -15.68
C ALA A 123 -9.41 -19.27 -14.74
N PHE A 124 -9.59 -18.07 -15.30
CA PHE A 124 -9.81 -16.83 -14.55
C PHE A 124 -11.03 -16.89 -13.63
N THR A 125 -12.17 -17.35 -14.16
CA THR A 125 -13.40 -17.51 -13.38
C THR A 125 -13.25 -18.58 -12.29
N GLY A 126 -12.55 -19.69 -12.60
CA GLY A 126 -12.18 -20.69 -11.61
C GLY A 126 -11.32 -20.12 -10.47
N ILE A 127 -10.38 -19.23 -10.80
CA ILE A 127 -9.54 -18.55 -9.80
C ILE A 127 -10.38 -17.62 -8.92
N ILE A 128 -11.31 -16.84 -9.47
CA ILE A 128 -12.22 -15.99 -8.68
C ILE A 128 -13.04 -16.82 -7.71
N LEU A 129 -13.70 -17.88 -8.21
CA LEU A 129 -14.51 -18.77 -7.39
C LEU A 129 -13.70 -19.43 -6.29
N LYS A 130 -12.46 -19.82 -6.60
CA LYS A 130 -11.54 -20.36 -5.61
C LYS A 130 -11.19 -19.28 -4.59
N GLN A 131 -10.72 -18.09 -5.02
CA GLN A 131 -10.05 -17.07 -4.19
C GLN A 131 -10.93 -16.14 -3.37
N PHE A 132 -12.08 -15.76 -3.92
CA PHE A 132 -13.06 -14.95 -3.20
C PHE A 132 -14.10 -15.82 -2.49
N ASN A 133 -13.92 -17.16 -2.59
CA ASN A 133 -14.69 -18.24 -1.98
C ASN A 133 -15.98 -17.76 -1.31
N VAL A 134 -17.01 -17.70 -2.15
CA VAL A 134 -18.41 -17.36 -1.90
C VAL A 134 -18.85 -18.01 -0.59
N THR A 135 -18.68 -17.28 0.51
CA THR A 135 -19.09 -17.70 1.86
C THR A 135 -20.57 -17.43 2.08
N ASP A 136 -21.22 -16.80 1.12
CA ASP A 136 -22.64 -16.57 1.16
C ASP A 136 -23.39 -17.77 0.58
N HIS A 137 -23.86 -18.64 1.48
CA HIS A 137 -24.74 -19.76 1.16
C HIS A 137 -25.99 -19.31 0.37
N GLN A 138 -26.37 -18.02 0.41
CA GLN A 138 -27.49 -17.48 -0.35
C GLN A 138 -27.16 -17.31 -1.85
N LEU A 139 -26.00 -16.75 -2.22
CA LEU A 139 -25.60 -16.59 -3.62
C LEU A 139 -25.37 -17.94 -4.34
N MET A 140 -24.86 -18.93 -3.62
CA MET A 140 -24.68 -20.30 -4.13
C MET A 140 -26.01 -21.02 -4.44
N GLN A 141 -27.15 -20.54 -3.93
CA GLN A 141 -28.47 -21.07 -4.30
C GLN A 141 -28.98 -20.52 -5.64
N TYR A 142 -28.42 -19.42 -6.15
CA TYR A 142 -28.92 -18.73 -7.35
C TYR A 142 -27.97 -18.78 -8.55
N ILE A 143 -26.67 -19.03 -8.34
CA ILE A 143 -25.67 -18.99 -9.42
C ILE A 143 -24.70 -20.16 -9.28
N SER A 144 -24.80 -21.17 -10.15
CA SER A 144 -23.85 -22.28 -10.17
C SER A 144 -22.59 -21.93 -10.99
N ALA A 145 -21.44 -22.55 -10.70
CA ALA A 145 -20.22 -22.39 -11.51
C ALA A 145 -20.46 -22.66 -13.03
N PRO A 146 -21.30 -23.65 -13.42
CA PRO A 146 -21.77 -23.79 -14.80
C PRO A 146 -22.56 -22.59 -15.36
N ASP A 147 -23.37 -21.89 -14.56
CA ASP A 147 -24.15 -20.72 -15.01
C ASP A 147 -23.24 -19.49 -15.25
N ILE A 148 -22.17 -19.37 -14.46
CA ILE A 148 -21.13 -18.35 -14.66
C ILE A 148 -20.37 -18.64 -15.94
N LEU A 149 -19.94 -19.89 -16.13
CA LEU A 149 -19.25 -20.29 -17.35
C LEU A 149 -20.13 -20.11 -18.57
N SER A 150 -21.40 -20.51 -18.56
CA SER A 150 -22.29 -20.31 -19.71
C SER A 150 -22.46 -18.82 -20.03
N THR A 151 -22.70 -17.97 -19.03
CA THR A 151 -22.86 -16.52 -19.21
C THR A 151 -21.59 -15.82 -19.70
N CYS A 152 -20.41 -16.25 -19.23
CA CYS A 152 -19.12 -15.63 -19.55
C CYS A 152 -18.45 -16.20 -20.80
N VAL A 153 -18.71 -17.47 -21.13
CA VAL A 153 -17.89 -18.27 -22.06
C VAL A 153 -18.66 -18.72 -23.31
N GLU A 154 -20.00 -18.78 -23.31
CA GLU A 154 -20.75 -19.23 -24.51
C GLU A 154 -20.67 -18.28 -25.69
N THR A 155 -20.37 -16.99 -25.48
CA THR A 155 -20.31 -15.98 -26.55
C THR A 155 -18.95 -15.92 -27.27
N VAL A 156 -18.10 -16.93 -27.11
CA VAL A 156 -16.65 -16.81 -27.33
C VAL A 156 -16.13 -17.87 -28.30
N ALA A 157 -15.47 -17.43 -29.37
CA ALA A 157 -14.72 -18.32 -30.27
C ALA A 157 -13.43 -18.84 -29.60
N GLU A 158 -13.16 -20.13 -29.76
CA GLU A 158 -12.14 -20.89 -29.01
C GLU A 158 -10.71 -20.33 -29.13
N ASN A 159 -10.39 -19.69 -30.26
CA ASN A 159 -9.03 -19.23 -30.60
C ASN A 159 -8.90 -17.71 -30.76
N GLN A 160 -9.91 -16.92 -30.38
CA GLN A 160 -9.82 -15.46 -30.39
C GLN A 160 -9.76 -14.91 -28.97
N ARG A 161 -8.91 -13.91 -28.76
CA ARG A 161 -8.92 -13.12 -27.53
C ARG A 161 -9.96 -12.02 -27.64
N PHE A 162 -10.74 -11.83 -26.59
CA PHE A 162 -11.87 -10.90 -26.57
C PHE A 162 -11.97 -10.26 -25.18
N PRO A 163 -12.52 -9.03 -25.11
CA PRO A 163 -12.63 -8.32 -23.84
C PRO A 163 -13.69 -8.97 -22.96
N LEU A 164 -13.61 -8.72 -21.64
CA LEU A 164 -14.62 -9.17 -20.68
C LEU A 164 -16.02 -8.69 -21.11
N PRO A 165 -16.98 -9.59 -21.43
CA PRO A 165 -18.34 -9.17 -21.74
C PRO A 165 -18.94 -8.42 -20.55
N ARG A 166 -19.63 -7.29 -20.76
CA ARG A 166 -20.20 -6.49 -19.65
C ARG A 166 -21.07 -7.29 -18.68
N LYS A 167 -21.88 -8.21 -19.22
CA LYS A 167 -22.71 -9.12 -18.40
C LYS A 167 -21.87 -10.02 -17.51
N CYS A 168 -20.74 -10.51 -18.02
CA CYS A 168 -19.79 -11.30 -17.24
C CYS A 168 -19.08 -10.45 -16.19
N SER A 169 -18.66 -9.22 -16.51
CA SER A 169 -18.03 -8.31 -15.53
C SER A 169 -18.89 -8.11 -14.29
N SER A 170 -20.16 -7.75 -14.50
CA SER A 170 -21.10 -7.52 -13.40
C SER A 170 -21.31 -8.77 -12.54
N LEU A 171 -21.32 -9.96 -13.16
CA LEU A 171 -21.45 -11.22 -12.45
C LEU A 171 -20.20 -11.55 -11.63
N LEU A 172 -19.02 -11.35 -12.20
CA LEU A 172 -17.75 -11.58 -11.50
C LEU A 172 -17.55 -10.61 -10.34
N GLU A 173 -17.92 -9.34 -10.50
CA GLU A 173 -17.87 -8.32 -9.45
C GLU A 173 -18.78 -8.64 -8.27
N GLN A 174 -19.95 -9.27 -8.51
CA GLN A 174 -20.81 -9.76 -7.43
C GLN A 174 -20.17 -10.91 -6.64
N LEU A 175 -19.35 -11.74 -7.29
CA LEU A 175 -18.66 -12.88 -6.66
C LEU A 175 -17.39 -12.47 -5.91
N MET A 176 -16.79 -11.34 -6.27
CA MET A 176 -15.58 -10.79 -5.63
C MET A 176 -15.91 -9.96 -4.38
N ASN A 177 -16.88 -10.42 -3.58
CA ASN A 177 -17.20 -9.82 -2.29
C ASN A 177 -16.13 -10.18 -1.26
N VAL A 178 -15.53 -9.18 -0.62
CA VAL A 178 -14.52 -9.36 0.45
C VAL A 178 -15.07 -9.12 1.85
N GLY A 179 -16.38 -8.97 1.97
CA GLY A 179 -17.12 -8.74 3.21
C GLY A 179 -17.08 -7.28 3.68
N GLY A 180 -17.71 -7.06 4.84
CA GLY A 180 -17.77 -5.78 5.51
C GLY A 180 -16.68 -5.55 6.55
N MET A 181 -16.58 -4.32 7.03
CA MET A 181 -15.86 -4.01 8.26
C MET A 181 -16.60 -4.66 9.44
N PRO A 182 -15.89 -5.36 10.36
CA PRO A 182 -16.53 -5.99 11.52
C PRO A 182 -17.35 -4.97 12.33
N PRO A 183 -18.66 -5.18 12.52
CA PRO A 183 -19.55 -4.19 13.14
C PRO A 183 -19.19 -3.92 14.61
N GLU A 184 -18.50 -4.85 15.26
CA GLU A 184 -18.03 -4.72 16.65
C GLU A 184 -16.94 -3.66 16.80
N ILE A 185 -16.34 -3.16 15.72
CA ILE A 185 -15.33 -2.09 15.76
C ILE A 185 -15.98 -0.78 16.23
N ILE A 186 -17.05 -0.37 15.55
CA ILE A 186 -17.72 0.92 15.79
C ILE A 186 -18.71 0.83 16.96
N ASN A 187 -19.39 -0.30 17.10
CA ASN A 187 -20.35 -0.50 18.19
C ASN A 187 -19.68 -0.83 19.54
N SER A 188 -18.35 -0.87 19.60
CA SER A 188 -17.63 -1.19 20.83
C SER A 188 -17.77 -0.07 21.87
N PRO A 189 -18.24 -0.35 23.10
CA PRO A 189 -18.23 0.64 24.17
C PRO A 189 -16.79 1.06 24.55
N ASN A 190 -15.78 0.24 24.21
CA ASN A 190 -14.39 0.57 24.46
C ASN A 190 -13.87 1.71 23.57
N LEU A 191 -14.51 1.98 22.43
CA LEU A 191 -14.11 3.08 21.53
C LEU A 191 -14.26 4.47 22.18
N MET A 192 -15.07 4.59 23.24
CA MET A 192 -15.28 5.84 23.98
C MET A 192 -14.45 5.94 25.26
N LYS A 193 -13.79 4.85 25.68
CA LYS A 193 -12.99 4.82 26.91
C LYS A 193 -11.60 5.39 26.70
N ALA A 194 -11.06 6.02 27.75
CA ALA A 194 -9.67 6.47 27.79
C ALA A 194 -8.70 5.29 27.79
N PHE A 195 -7.42 5.56 27.45
CA PHE A 195 -6.38 4.53 27.39
C PHE A 195 -6.29 3.71 28.69
N ASP A 196 -6.18 4.37 29.84
CA ASP A 196 -6.04 3.73 31.16
C ASP A 196 -7.30 2.93 31.58
N GLN A 197 -8.46 3.26 31.01
CA GLN A 197 -9.69 2.51 31.30
C GLN A 197 -9.75 1.20 30.50
N ASN A 198 -9.18 1.17 29.30
CA ASN A 198 -9.08 -0.04 28.48
C ASN A 198 -7.81 -0.84 28.76
N ASN A 199 -6.78 -0.20 29.33
CA ASN A 199 -5.50 -0.79 29.65
C ASN A 199 -5.11 -0.39 31.08
N PRO A 200 -5.86 -0.85 32.11
CA PRO A 200 -5.61 -0.49 33.50
C PRO A 200 -4.26 -0.99 34.01
N VAL A 201 -3.71 -2.02 33.34
CA VAL A 201 -2.36 -2.52 33.55
C VAL A 201 -1.65 -2.49 32.20
N ASP A 202 -0.84 -1.46 31.96
CA ASP A 202 0.00 -1.31 30.77
C ASP A 202 1.32 -2.10 30.94
N GLU A 203 1.22 -3.36 31.39
CA GLU A 203 2.35 -4.27 31.47
C GLU A 203 2.36 -5.20 30.26
N TYR A 204 3.56 -5.58 29.84
CA TYR A 204 3.72 -6.50 28.72
C TYR A 204 3.66 -7.95 29.19
N SER A 205 3.21 -8.84 28.31
CA SER A 205 3.04 -10.25 28.63
C SER A 205 4.36 -10.95 28.99
N LYS A 206 4.25 -12.04 29.76
CA LYS A 206 5.39 -12.89 30.16
C LYS A 206 6.17 -13.46 28.98
N ILE A 207 5.59 -13.49 27.78
CA ILE A 207 6.28 -13.91 26.55
C ILE A 207 7.53 -13.06 26.25
N TYR A 208 7.58 -11.84 26.79
CA TYR A 208 8.71 -10.91 26.64
C TYR A 208 9.74 -11.03 27.75
N LEU A 209 9.61 -11.96 28.71
CA LEU A 209 10.57 -12.14 29.80
C LEU A 209 11.63 -13.17 29.39
N ASP A 210 12.90 -12.90 29.74
CA ASP A 210 13.99 -13.86 29.55
C ASP A 210 13.82 -15.04 30.54
N PRO A 211 13.70 -16.30 30.06
CA PRO A 211 13.54 -17.48 30.92
C PRO A 211 14.65 -17.66 31.95
N ILE A 212 15.89 -17.26 31.64
CA ILE A 212 17.02 -17.36 32.58
C ILE A 212 16.78 -16.44 33.78
N SER A 213 16.21 -15.26 33.53
CA SER A 213 15.86 -14.30 34.60
C SER A 213 14.71 -14.78 35.49
N LEU A 214 13.87 -15.70 35.01
CA LEU A 214 12.75 -16.26 35.80
C LEU A 214 13.21 -17.32 36.82
N GLN A 215 14.35 -17.97 36.60
CA GLN A 215 14.88 -18.99 37.52
C GLN A 215 15.53 -18.38 38.77
N ASP A 216 16.08 -17.16 38.67
CA ASP A 216 16.68 -16.45 39.80
C ASP A 216 15.65 -15.84 40.77
N THR A 217 14.38 -15.72 40.37
CA THR A 217 13.34 -15.05 41.17
C THR A 217 12.66 -15.93 42.22
N ASP A 218 12.87 -17.25 42.21
CA ASP A 218 12.19 -18.18 43.13
C ASP A 218 12.75 -18.15 44.58
N ASN A 219 13.83 -17.40 44.85
CA ASN A 219 14.54 -17.45 46.14
C ASN A 219 14.46 -16.19 47.03
N HIS A 220 13.75 -15.11 46.64
CA HIS A 220 13.63 -13.91 47.48
C HIS A 220 12.23 -13.30 47.52
N SER A 221 11.64 -13.35 48.72
CA SER A 221 10.33 -12.83 49.14
C SER A 221 10.20 -11.29 49.15
N THR A 222 10.83 -10.60 48.22
CA THR A 222 10.64 -9.16 47.98
C THR A 222 10.64 -8.93 46.48
N MET A 223 9.50 -9.16 45.84
CA MET A 223 9.24 -8.74 44.46
C MET A 223 9.21 -7.20 44.42
N VAL A 224 10.38 -6.58 44.36
CA VAL A 224 10.46 -5.28 43.71
C VAL A 224 10.19 -5.57 42.24
N ASN A 225 9.19 -4.89 41.66
CA ASN A 225 8.82 -4.90 40.25
C ASN A 225 10.00 -4.47 39.36
N VAL A 226 10.99 -5.35 39.19
CA VAL A 226 12.16 -5.11 38.35
C VAL A 226 11.81 -5.60 36.95
N THR A 227 11.11 -4.77 36.19
CA THR A 227 10.78 -5.01 34.79
C THR A 227 11.57 -4.06 33.90
N CYS A 228 11.74 -4.41 32.63
CA CYS A 228 12.27 -3.49 31.63
C CYS A 228 11.26 -2.39 31.35
N ASP A 229 11.76 -1.20 31.02
CA ASP A 229 10.89 -0.10 30.65
C ASP A 229 10.29 -0.36 29.27
N VAL A 230 8.97 -0.13 29.18
CA VAL A 230 8.28 0.02 27.90
C VAL A 230 8.83 1.27 27.20
N VAL A 231 9.38 1.08 26.00
CA VAL A 231 9.98 2.17 25.24
C VAL A 231 8.90 3.21 24.93
N SER A 232 9.22 4.47 25.20
CA SER A 232 8.31 5.60 24.96
C SER A 232 6.91 5.41 25.57
N ARG A 233 6.78 4.75 26.73
CA ARG A 233 5.49 4.50 27.42
C ARG A 233 4.54 5.69 27.41
N GLN A 234 5.06 6.90 27.65
CA GLN A 234 4.30 8.15 27.63
C GLN A 234 3.61 8.48 26.30
N ARG A 235 4.02 7.88 25.17
CA ARG A 235 3.41 8.07 23.85
C ARG A 235 2.20 7.17 23.63
N ARG A 236 2.08 6.04 24.34
CA ARG A 236 1.00 5.06 24.13
C ARG A 236 -0.41 5.65 24.25
N PRO A 237 -0.73 6.51 25.24
CA PRO A 237 -2.05 7.15 25.29
C PRO A 237 -2.37 8.03 24.08
N TYR A 238 -1.35 8.67 23.48
CA TYR A 238 -1.51 9.49 22.29
C TYR A 238 -1.69 8.65 21.03
N LEU A 239 -0.91 7.58 20.87
CA LEU A 239 -1.09 6.61 19.78
C LEU A 239 -2.48 5.97 19.84
N TYR A 240 -2.91 5.56 21.03
CA TYR A 240 -4.26 5.05 21.29
C TYR A 240 -5.33 6.08 20.87
N ARG A 241 -5.17 7.35 21.24
CA ARG A 241 -6.10 8.42 20.83
C ARG A 241 -6.10 8.63 19.31
N ILE A 242 -4.95 8.55 18.64
CA ILE A 242 -4.86 8.63 17.18
C ILE A 242 -5.65 7.49 16.55
N LEU A 243 -5.48 6.25 17.04
CA LEU A 243 -6.20 5.07 16.55
C LEU A 243 -7.72 5.17 16.77
N GLN A 244 -8.18 5.63 17.94
CA GLN A 244 -9.60 5.88 18.20
C GLN A 244 -10.22 6.85 17.19
N GLN A 245 -9.47 7.89 16.84
CA GLN A 245 -9.95 8.94 15.93
C GLN A 245 -9.89 8.46 14.49
N TRP A 246 -8.87 7.68 14.14
CA TRP A 246 -8.83 6.98 12.86
C TRP A 246 -10.04 6.04 12.69
N ILE A 247 -10.38 5.24 13.71
CA ILE A 247 -11.55 4.34 13.66
C ILE A 247 -12.82 5.11 13.25
N ARG A 248 -13.08 6.26 13.88
CA ARG A 248 -14.24 7.11 13.57
C ARG A 248 -14.12 7.77 12.20
N PHE A 249 -12.96 8.34 11.90
CA PHE A 249 -12.66 8.98 10.62
C PHE A 249 -12.86 8.01 9.45
N ALA A 250 -12.39 6.78 9.58
CA ALA A 250 -12.53 5.75 8.55
C ALA A 250 -13.99 5.34 8.36
N ASP A 251 -14.75 5.18 9.45
CA ASP A 251 -16.19 4.87 9.40
C ASP A 251 -17.00 5.99 8.73
N GLU A 252 -16.82 7.23 9.18
CA GLU A 252 -17.48 8.42 8.63
C GLU A 252 -17.22 8.59 7.12
N ASN A 253 -16.03 8.20 6.65
CA ASN A 253 -15.61 8.32 5.26
C ASN A 253 -15.70 7.01 4.45
N ARG A 254 -16.25 5.94 5.06
CA ARG A 254 -16.42 4.61 4.45
C ARG A 254 -15.11 4.06 3.87
N ILE A 255 -14.05 4.08 4.68
CA ILE A 255 -12.70 3.65 4.31
C ILE A 255 -12.45 2.28 4.93
N MET A 256 -12.18 1.27 4.09
CA MET A 256 -11.69 -0.02 4.56
C MET A 256 -10.24 0.11 5.02
N TRP A 257 -9.88 -0.57 6.12
CA TRP A 257 -8.52 -0.62 6.63
C TRP A 257 -8.34 -1.83 7.55
N TRP A 258 -7.10 -2.18 7.87
CA TRP A 258 -6.75 -3.16 8.91
C TRP A 258 -5.41 -2.83 9.55
N ILE A 259 -5.16 -3.34 10.75
CA ILE A 259 -3.83 -3.23 11.38
C ILE A 259 -2.81 -4.13 10.67
N SER A 260 -1.57 -3.66 10.53
CA SER A 260 -0.51 -4.37 9.81
C SER A 260 0.81 -4.42 10.60
N SER A 261 1.83 -5.07 10.04
CA SER A 261 3.21 -5.07 10.56
C SER A 261 3.35 -5.32 12.07
N GLY A 262 4.07 -4.46 12.80
CA GLY A 262 4.35 -4.62 14.23
C GLY A 262 3.08 -4.54 15.07
N THR A 263 2.11 -3.75 14.60
CA THR A 263 0.79 -3.58 15.23
C THR A 263 -0.03 -4.86 15.17
N LEU A 264 -0.12 -5.50 13.99
CA LEU A 264 -0.77 -6.80 13.84
C LEU A 264 -0.06 -7.88 14.67
N LEU A 265 1.27 -7.87 14.67
CA LEU A 265 2.06 -8.83 15.43
C LEU A 265 1.82 -8.72 16.94
N GLY A 266 1.78 -7.50 17.48
CA GLY A 266 1.45 -7.24 18.87
C GLY A 266 0.03 -7.68 19.22
N ALA A 267 -0.95 -7.35 18.36
CA ALA A 267 -2.33 -7.78 18.53
C ALA A 267 -2.48 -9.31 18.62
N VAL A 268 -1.76 -10.04 17.76
CA VAL A 268 -1.80 -11.52 17.73
C VAL A 268 -1.07 -12.15 18.92
N ARG A 269 0.00 -11.54 19.42
CA ARG A 269 0.78 -12.08 20.54
C ARG A 269 0.06 -11.95 21.88
N ASP A 270 -0.33 -10.74 22.24
CA ASP A 270 -0.94 -10.47 23.54
C ASP A 270 -1.99 -9.34 23.52
N GLY A 271 -2.43 -8.92 22.33
CA GLY A 271 -3.44 -7.88 22.19
C GLY A 271 -2.92 -6.48 22.49
N ASN A 272 -1.59 -6.29 22.56
CA ASN A 272 -0.97 -5.03 22.93
C ASN A 272 0.11 -4.60 21.94
N MET A 273 0.55 -3.35 22.07
CA MET A 273 1.71 -2.84 21.34
C MET A 273 2.98 -3.51 21.86
N ILE A 274 3.88 -3.92 20.95
CA ILE A 274 5.15 -4.54 21.32
C ILE A 274 5.93 -3.57 22.24
N PRO A 275 6.57 -4.06 23.33
CA PRO A 275 7.12 -3.18 24.39
C PRO A 275 8.21 -2.22 23.93
N TYR A 276 8.85 -2.53 22.80
CA TYR A 276 9.95 -1.78 22.20
C TYR A 276 9.58 -1.20 20.83
N ASP A 277 8.28 -1.18 20.48
CA ASP A 277 7.74 -0.49 19.31
C ASP A 277 7.51 1.00 19.59
N LEU A 278 7.36 1.81 18.54
CA LEU A 278 7.26 3.28 18.67
C LEU A 278 6.01 3.90 18.03
N ASP A 279 5.31 3.18 17.17
CA ASP A 279 4.21 3.64 16.32
C ASP A 279 3.10 2.58 16.17
N ILE A 280 2.07 2.92 15.40
CA ILE A 280 1.01 2.00 14.98
C ILE A 280 0.98 2.01 13.45
N ASP A 281 0.92 0.84 12.85
CA ASP A 281 0.82 0.63 11.41
C ASP A 281 -0.56 0.12 11.03
N ILE A 282 -1.13 0.73 9.99
CA ILE A 282 -2.33 0.22 9.33
C ILE A 282 -2.12 0.17 7.82
N SER A 283 -2.87 -0.71 7.17
CA SER A 283 -2.95 -0.77 5.71
C SER A 283 -4.34 -0.34 5.25
N VAL A 284 -4.38 0.40 4.14
CA VAL A 284 -5.60 0.84 3.45
C VAL A 284 -5.50 0.45 1.98
N PRO A 285 -6.60 0.06 1.32
CA PRO A 285 -6.57 -0.18 -0.11
C PRO A 285 -6.15 1.05 -0.91
N ALA A 286 -5.29 0.88 -1.92
CA ALA A 286 -4.70 1.96 -2.70
C ALA A 286 -5.71 2.76 -3.53
N PHE A 287 -6.87 2.18 -3.86
CA PHE A 287 -7.93 2.93 -4.54
C PHE A 287 -8.45 4.10 -3.66
N GLU A 288 -8.29 4.01 -2.34
CA GLU A 288 -8.63 5.09 -1.40
C GLU A 288 -7.63 6.24 -1.43
N GLU A 289 -6.51 6.12 -2.15
CA GLU A 289 -5.47 7.15 -2.22
C GLU A 289 -6.05 8.52 -2.60
N SER A 290 -6.86 8.59 -3.66
CA SER A 290 -7.45 9.86 -4.11
C SER A 290 -8.37 10.46 -3.05
N LYS A 291 -9.16 9.62 -2.36
CA LYS A 291 -10.05 10.04 -1.28
C LYS A 291 -9.23 10.55 -0.08
N LEU A 292 -8.20 9.80 0.35
CA LEU A 292 -7.33 10.19 1.46
C LEU A 292 -6.56 11.48 1.16
N ARG A 293 -6.13 11.70 -0.09
CA ARG A 293 -5.53 12.99 -0.49
C ARG A 293 -6.51 14.15 -0.32
N GLN A 294 -7.78 13.97 -0.69
CA GLN A 294 -8.81 15.00 -0.53
C GLN A 294 -9.14 15.27 0.95
N LEU A 295 -9.18 14.21 1.77
CA LEU A 295 -9.45 14.31 3.20
C LEU A 295 -8.23 14.75 4.02
N SER A 296 -7.04 14.78 3.42
CA SER A 296 -5.81 15.15 4.11
C SER A 296 -5.84 16.59 4.60
N THR A 297 -5.22 16.82 5.75
CA THR A 297 -5.05 18.16 6.30
C THR A 297 -4.09 18.94 5.39
N THR A 298 -4.55 20.07 4.87
CA THR A 298 -3.71 20.95 4.06
C THR A 298 -2.47 21.36 4.85
N ARG A 299 -1.28 21.14 4.28
CA ARG A 299 -0.01 21.60 4.87
C ARG A 299 -0.04 23.12 5.07
N GLY A 300 0.52 23.58 6.20
CA GLY A 300 0.38 24.96 6.67
C GLY A 300 -0.93 25.28 7.41
N ARG A 301 -1.93 24.39 7.37
CA ARG A 301 -3.14 24.44 8.23
C ARG A 301 -3.14 23.37 9.32
N ILE A 302 -2.09 22.57 9.40
CA ILE A 302 -1.88 21.58 10.46
C ILE A 302 -1.83 22.28 11.81
N LYS A 303 -2.57 21.76 12.80
CA LYS A 303 -2.67 22.33 14.14
C LYS A 303 -2.46 21.26 15.20
N ASN A 304 -1.62 21.59 16.17
CA ASN A 304 -1.47 20.82 17.40
C ASN A 304 -2.81 20.73 18.16
N GLY A 305 -3.03 19.63 18.87
CA GLY A 305 -4.27 19.34 19.58
C GLY A 305 -5.45 18.90 18.71
N GLN A 306 -5.28 18.74 17.40
CA GLN A 306 -6.32 18.30 16.45
C GLN A 306 -5.90 17.05 15.69
N PHE A 307 -6.86 16.26 15.21
CA PHE A 307 -6.54 15.14 14.34
C PHE A 307 -6.07 15.68 12.97
N ASN A 308 -4.82 15.37 12.61
CA ASN A 308 -4.24 15.74 11.32
C ASN A 308 -3.91 14.47 10.54
N LEU A 309 -4.15 14.52 9.22
CA LEU A 309 -3.77 13.49 8.28
C LEU A 309 -2.83 14.11 7.24
N ALA A 310 -1.56 13.71 7.23
CA ALA A 310 -0.58 14.16 6.24
C ALA A 310 -0.25 13.03 5.26
N VAL A 311 -0.61 13.21 3.99
CA VAL A 311 -0.26 12.30 2.89
C VAL A 311 1.08 12.69 2.27
N ARG A 312 1.88 11.72 1.81
CA ARG A 312 3.12 12.00 1.07
C ARG A 312 2.81 12.71 -0.25
N PRO A 313 3.64 13.67 -0.70
CA PRO A 313 3.36 14.46 -1.89
C PRO A 313 3.61 13.70 -3.20
N GLY A 314 4.53 12.72 -3.19
CA GLY A 314 4.98 11.99 -4.37
C GLY A 314 4.61 10.51 -4.37
N PRO A 315 5.20 9.72 -5.30
CA PRO A 315 5.08 8.26 -5.30
C PRO A 315 5.79 7.63 -4.09
N HIS A 316 5.59 6.34 -3.91
CA HIS A 316 6.32 5.52 -2.93
C HIS A 316 7.83 5.55 -3.23
N CYS A 317 8.66 5.59 -2.18
CA CYS A 317 10.08 5.89 -2.28
C CYS A 317 10.93 4.71 -1.82
N ILE A 318 11.29 3.83 -2.75
CA ILE A 318 12.01 2.56 -2.47
C ILE A 318 13.52 2.81 -2.22
N GLU A 319 14.11 3.79 -2.90
CA GLU A 319 15.51 4.19 -2.77
C GLU A 319 15.55 5.72 -2.59
N SER A 320 16.36 6.23 -1.66
CA SER A 320 16.32 7.64 -1.20
C SER A 320 16.41 8.69 -2.33
N GLU A 321 15.81 9.87 -2.08
CA GLU A 321 15.51 11.04 -2.98
C GLU A 321 14.03 11.24 -3.33
N GLY A 322 13.13 10.56 -2.62
CA GLY A 322 11.70 10.86 -2.63
C GLY A 322 11.34 12.31 -2.31
N ILE A 323 10.26 12.82 -2.92
CA ILE A 323 9.73 14.15 -2.59
C ILE A 323 9.18 14.13 -1.17
N ARG A 324 9.73 14.97 -0.29
CA ARG A 324 9.27 15.15 1.10
C ARG A 324 8.84 16.58 1.32
N GLN A 325 7.77 16.76 2.08
CA GLN A 325 7.28 18.07 2.51
C GLN A 325 7.00 18.08 4.00
N ASN A 326 7.62 19.02 4.71
CA ASN A 326 7.36 19.23 6.14
C ASN A 326 5.90 19.68 6.39
N CYS A 327 5.49 19.80 7.64
CA CYS A 327 4.09 20.12 7.99
C CYS A 327 3.66 21.54 7.52
N TYR A 328 4.62 22.40 7.17
CA TYR A 328 4.38 23.73 6.61
C TYR A 328 4.32 23.76 5.08
N GLY A 329 4.54 22.62 4.41
CA GLY A 329 4.51 22.53 2.94
C GLY A 329 5.84 22.83 2.27
N GLN A 330 6.93 22.95 3.03
CA GLN A 330 8.25 23.21 2.48
C GLN A 330 8.91 21.89 2.08
N ASN A 331 9.53 21.88 0.89
CA ASN A 331 10.30 20.73 0.43
C ASN A 331 11.55 20.55 1.31
N VAL A 332 11.79 19.32 1.75
CA VAL A 332 12.91 18.96 2.62
C VAL A 332 13.62 17.72 2.10
N ARG A 333 14.89 17.54 2.49
CA ARG A 333 15.72 16.42 2.00
C ARG A 333 15.67 15.19 2.90
N SER A 334 15.18 15.35 4.13
CA SER A 334 15.12 14.30 5.14
C SER A 334 13.83 14.44 5.94
N GLU A 335 13.54 13.40 6.72
CA GLU A 335 12.43 13.38 7.65
C GLU A 335 12.75 14.27 8.85
N ILE A 336 12.34 15.55 8.78
CA ILE A 336 12.57 16.52 9.86
C ILE A 336 11.36 16.65 10.80
N ASP A 337 10.20 16.18 10.36
CA ASP A 337 8.95 16.10 11.12
C ASP A 337 8.08 14.94 10.60
N CYS A 338 6.95 14.68 11.27
CA CYS A 338 6.01 13.62 10.89
C CYS A 338 5.43 13.77 9.48
N CYS A 339 5.35 14.97 8.92
CA CYS A 339 4.76 15.19 7.60
C CYS A 339 5.76 14.94 6.47
N ALA A 340 7.05 15.04 6.77
CA ALA A 340 8.17 14.87 5.85
C ALA A 340 8.48 13.39 5.52
N ALA A 341 7.50 12.49 5.64
CA ALA A 341 7.61 11.09 5.25
C ALA A 341 7.59 10.94 3.71
N CYS A 342 8.41 10.04 3.19
CA CYS A 342 8.29 9.54 1.80
C CYS A 342 7.75 8.10 1.75
N GLU A 343 7.81 7.42 2.89
CA GLU A 343 7.14 6.19 3.25
C GLU A 343 6.90 6.28 4.76
N PRO A 344 5.69 5.98 5.29
CA PRO A 344 4.51 5.39 4.63
C PRO A 344 3.78 6.35 3.66
N PHE A 345 2.62 5.95 3.12
CA PHE A 345 1.80 6.83 2.28
C PHE A 345 1.22 8.02 3.05
N ALA A 346 0.74 7.79 4.28
CA ALA A 346 0.24 8.86 5.11
C ALA A 346 0.55 8.64 6.58
N ARG A 347 0.48 9.73 7.35
CA ARG A 347 0.59 9.72 8.80
C ARG A 347 -0.57 10.45 9.44
N ALA A 348 -1.16 9.84 10.44
CA ALA A 348 -2.15 10.47 11.32
C ALA A 348 -1.50 10.86 12.65
N PHE A 349 -1.74 12.08 13.12
CA PHE A 349 -1.12 12.58 14.36
C PHE A 349 -1.91 13.75 14.96
N TYR A 350 -1.69 13.99 16.25
CA TYR A 350 -2.28 15.13 16.98
C TYR A 350 -1.33 16.32 17.16
N GLU A 351 -0.06 16.01 17.35
CA GLU A 351 1.00 16.97 17.59
C GLU A 351 2.07 16.82 16.51
N VAL A 352 2.58 17.93 15.98
CA VAL A 352 3.75 17.89 15.10
C VAL A 352 4.93 17.35 15.91
N GLY A 353 5.42 16.17 15.53
CA GLY A 353 6.45 15.47 16.30
C GLY A 353 6.59 14.01 15.85
N TRP A 354 6.99 13.13 16.77
CA TRP A 354 7.32 11.72 16.48
C TRP A 354 6.30 10.73 17.05
N THR A 355 5.06 11.18 17.28
CA THR A 355 3.96 10.32 17.74
C THR A 355 2.88 10.34 16.69
N TYR A 356 2.91 9.33 15.82
CA TYR A 356 2.06 9.20 14.66
C TYR A 356 1.67 7.74 14.44
N MET A 357 0.63 7.55 13.65
CA MET A 357 0.24 6.27 13.09
C MET A 357 0.55 6.27 11.60
N ASP A 358 1.25 5.25 11.14
CA ASP A 358 1.66 5.05 9.75
C ASP A 358 0.56 4.33 8.96
N ILE A 359 0.29 4.82 7.74
CA ILE A 359 -0.78 4.37 6.87
C ILE A 359 -0.17 3.95 5.54
N TYR A 360 -0.16 2.65 5.28
CA TYR A 360 0.41 2.04 4.07
C TYR A 360 -0.68 1.73 3.04
N LEU A 361 -0.33 1.84 1.76
CA LEU A 361 -1.23 1.44 0.69
C LEU A 361 -1.08 -0.04 0.36
N PHE A 362 -2.21 -0.68 0.12
CA PHE A 362 -2.34 -2.05 -0.32
C PHE A 362 -2.95 -2.11 -1.73
N ARG A 363 -2.37 -2.88 -2.65
CA ARG A 363 -2.90 -3.08 -4.02
C ARG A 363 -3.20 -4.55 -4.25
N LEU A 364 -4.45 -4.84 -4.60
CA LEU A 364 -4.86 -6.16 -5.09
C LEU A 364 -4.62 -6.23 -6.60
N GLU A 365 -3.89 -7.25 -7.04
CA GLU A 365 -3.47 -7.41 -8.43
C GLU A 365 -3.65 -8.86 -8.88
N MET A 366 -4.20 -9.04 -10.08
CA MET A 366 -4.28 -10.35 -10.72
C MET A 366 -2.96 -10.65 -11.45
N ARG A 367 -2.33 -11.79 -11.15
CA ARG A 367 -1.09 -12.23 -11.77
C ARG A 367 -1.32 -13.14 -12.96
N PHE A 368 -0.47 -12.97 -13.96
CA PHE A 368 -0.43 -13.76 -15.19
C PHE A 368 0.96 -14.34 -15.39
N ASP A 369 1.06 -15.49 -16.06
CA ASP A 369 2.33 -16.05 -16.52
C ASP A 369 2.83 -15.37 -17.80
N SER A 370 3.99 -15.77 -18.30
CA SER A 370 4.56 -15.27 -19.56
C SER A 370 3.64 -15.49 -20.76
N GLU A 371 2.87 -16.58 -20.75
CA GLU A 371 1.91 -16.90 -21.81
C GLU A 371 0.55 -16.20 -21.64
N GLN A 372 0.45 -15.30 -20.65
CA GLN A 372 -0.76 -14.56 -20.27
C GLN A 372 -1.90 -15.46 -19.78
N HIS A 373 -1.58 -16.61 -19.18
CA HIS A 373 -2.54 -17.38 -18.42
C HIS A 373 -2.70 -16.79 -17.02
N PRO A 374 -3.95 -16.62 -16.55
CA PRO A 374 -4.20 -16.17 -15.19
C PRO A 374 -3.69 -17.21 -14.18
N ILE A 375 -2.98 -16.75 -13.15
CA ILE A 375 -2.40 -17.60 -12.10
C ILE A 375 -3.20 -17.46 -10.80
N GLU A 376 -3.20 -16.27 -10.21
CA GLU A 376 -3.83 -15.97 -8.93
C GLU A 376 -3.93 -14.46 -8.70
N PHE A 377 -4.87 -14.06 -7.85
CA PHE A 377 -4.86 -12.77 -7.17
C PHE A 377 -3.82 -12.78 -6.06
N THR A 378 -2.96 -11.77 -6.10
CA THR A 378 -1.97 -11.44 -5.07
C THR A 378 -2.18 -10.00 -4.63
N TYR A 379 -1.50 -9.60 -3.57
CA TYR A 379 -1.48 -8.20 -3.22
C TYR A 379 -0.09 -7.70 -2.91
N PHE A 380 0.13 -6.42 -3.19
CA PHE A 380 1.30 -5.67 -2.78
C PHE A 380 0.93 -4.79 -1.60
N ASP A 381 1.65 -4.91 -0.49
CA ASP A 381 1.51 -4.03 0.66
C ASP A 381 2.80 -3.21 0.81
N GLU A 382 2.66 -1.89 0.79
CA GLU A 382 3.79 -0.96 0.90
C GLU A 382 4.59 -1.15 2.19
N SER A 383 4.02 -1.66 3.30
CA SER A 383 4.81 -1.86 4.52
C SER A 383 5.79 -3.03 4.44
N PHE A 384 5.69 -3.86 3.41
CA PHE A 384 6.53 -5.04 3.18
C PHE A 384 7.37 -4.89 1.91
N ASN A 385 6.93 -4.04 0.98
CA ASN A 385 7.51 -3.85 -0.35
C ASN A 385 7.63 -5.18 -1.14
N GLU A 386 6.70 -6.10 -0.92
CA GLU A 386 6.67 -7.42 -1.56
C GLU A 386 5.25 -7.83 -1.95
N PHE A 387 5.15 -8.72 -2.94
CA PHE A 387 3.90 -9.35 -3.33
C PHE A 387 3.62 -10.58 -2.45
N ILE A 388 2.44 -10.60 -1.84
CA ILE A 388 2.00 -11.70 -0.98
C ILE A 388 0.91 -12.48 -1.71
N SER A 389 1.12 -13.79 -1.84
CA SER A 389 0.10 -14.72 -2.34
C SER A 389 -0.93 -15.01 -1.24
N GLY A 390 -2.17 -15.28 -1.64
CA GLY A 390 -3.20 -15.76 -0.72
C GLY A 390 -4.04 -14.67 -0.08
N ILE A 391 -4.87 -14.00 -0.89
CA ILE A 391 -5.92 -13.05 -0.43
C ILE A 391 -6.86 -13.65 0.63
N TYR A 392 -6.98 -14.99 0.67
CA TYR A 392 -7.81 -15.73 1.62
C TYR A 392 -7.49 -15.46 3.08
N GLY A 393 -6.21 -15.26 3.39
CA GLY A 393 -5.78 -14.96 4.76
C GLY A 393 -6.04 -13.51 5.14
N LEU A 394 -6.31 -12.64 4.16
CA LEU A 394 -6.70 -11.26 4.43
C LEU A 394 -8.20 -11.12 4.64
N PHE A 395 -9.02 -11.53 3.68
CA PHE A 395 -10.46 -11.25 3.66
C PHE A 395 -11.36 -12.44 4.01
N PRO A 396 -12.58 -12.20 4.56
CA PRO A 396 -13.01 -10.94 5.12
C PRO A 396 -12.23 -10.65 6.40
N LEU A 397 -12.18 -9.37 6.71
CA LEU A 397 -11.54 -8.92 7.94
C LEU A 397 -12.31 -9.45 9.15
N LYS A 398 -11.61 -9.65 10.26
CA LYS A 398 -12.20 -10.04 11.55
C LYS A 398 -11.91 -8.99 12.60
N ALA A 399 -12.79 -8.86 13.59
CA ALA A 399 -12.49 -8.07 14.77
C ALA A 399 -11.42 -8.78 15.62
N CYS A 400 -10.39 -8.04 16.03
CA CYS A 400 -9.39 -8.49 17.00
C CYS A 400 -9.17 -7.40 18.05
N LYS A 401 -8.46 -7.75 19.14
CA LYS A 401 -8.14 -6.81 20.22
C LYS A 401 -6.76 -6.19 20.02
N PHE A 402 -6.67 -4.88 20.16
CA PHE A 402 -5.41 -4.15 20.22
C PHE A 402 -5.53 -2.95 21.16
N LEU A 403 -4.68 -2.87 22.18
CA LEU A 403 -4.74 -1.84 23.23
C LEU A 403 -6.16 -1.72 23.85
N GLY A 404 -6.85 -2.85 24.00
CA GLY A 404 -8.22 -2.93 24.50
C GLY A 404 -9.33 -2.45 23.53
N LEU A 405 -8.99 -1.92 22.36
CA LEU A 405 -9.92 -1.58 21.28
C LEU A 405 -10.26 -2.81 20.43
N ASN A 406 -11.42 -2.77 19.77
CA ASN A 406 -11.71 -3.65 18.64
C ASN A 406 -11.16 -3.00 17.38
N VAL A 407 -10.35 -3.72 16.63
CA VAL A 407 -9.77 -3.25 15.36
C VAL A 407 -9.92 -4.33 14.28
N PRO A 408 -9.91 -3.94 12.99
CA PRO A 408 -9.97 -4.88 11.89
C PRO A 408 -8.61 -5.57 11.71
N CYS A 409 -8.63 -6.89 11.72
CA CYS A 409 -7.49 -7.76 11.44
C CYS A 409 -7.74 -8.59 10.17
N PRO A 410 -6.66 -9.02 9.48
CA PRO A 410 -6.72 -10.11 8.51
C PRO A 410 -7.43 -11.36 9.06
N ARG A 411 -8.16 -12.09 8.19
CA ARG A 411 -8.84 -13.36 8.54
C ARG A 411 -7.90 -14.35 9.23
N ASP A 412 -6.73 -14.56 8.65
CA ASP A 412 -5.65 -15.39 9.16
C ASP A 412 -4.34 -14.59 9.20
N PRO A 413 -4.04 -13.93 10.33
CA PRO A 413 -2.81 -13.14 10.47
C PRO A 413 -1.53 -13.94 10.22
N ALA A 414 -1.53 -15.27 10.40
CA ALA A 414 -0.33 -16.08 10.20
C ALA A 414 0.14 -16.09 8.73
N THR A 415 -0.79 -15.95 7.76
CA THR A 415 -0.43 -15.89 6.34
C THR A 415 0.30 -14.61 5.97
N ILE A 416 0.16 -13.56 6.78
CA ILE A 416 0.80 -12.25 6.57
C ILE A 416 2.08 -12.14 7.42
N LEU A 417 2.00 -12.50 8.70
CA LEU A 417 3.11 -12.40 9.64
C LEU A 417 4.21 -13.43 9.37
N GLY A 418 3.86 -14.63 8.86
CA GLY A 418 4.82 -15.68 8.55
C GLY A 418 5.87 -15.27 7.51
N PRO A 419 5.47 -14.75 6.34
CA PRO A 419 6.40 -14.20 5.35
C PRO A 419 7.23 -13.03 5.89
N GLN A 420 6.64 -12.10 6.65
CA GLN A 420 7.31 -10.87 7.12
C GLN A 420 8.30 -11.09 8.27
N TYR A 421 7.93 -11.92 9.24
CA TYR A 421 8.67 -12.09 10.49
C TYR A 421 9.28 -13.48 10.66
N GLY A 422 8.97 -14.42 9.76
CA GLY A 422 9.40 -15.81 9.79
C GLY A 422 8.40 -16.72 10.50
N LYS A 423 8.55 -18.05 10.36
CA LYS A 423 7.64 -19.07 10.92
C LYS A 423 7.49 -18.97 12.45
N GLU A 424 8.52 -18.50 13.14
CA GLU A 424 8.56 -18.33 14.59
C GLU A 424 8.10 -16.93 15.03
N PHE A 425 7.31 -16.21 14.22
CA PHE A 425 6.90 -14.83 14.51
C PHE A 425 6.24 -14.67 15.88
N MET A 426 5.66 -15.72 16.47
CA MET A 426 5.13 -15.66 17.84
C MET A 426 6.21 -15.44 18.91
N LYS A 427 7.48 -15.80 18.64
CA LYS A 427 8.60 -15.56 19.55
C LYS A 427 9.10 -14.12 19.44
N PRO A 428 9.18 -13.35 20.54
CA PRO A 428 9.72 -11.99 20.51
C PRO A 428 11.19 -11.95 20.04
N ARG A 429 11.54 -10.90 19.29
CA ARG A 429 12.94 -10.69 18.84
C ARG A 429 13.83 -10.16 19.96
N LYS A 430 13.23 -9.54 20.97
CA LYS A 430 13.91 -9.09 22.18
C LYS A 430 13.14 -9.57 23.40
N LEU A 431 13.89 -9.99 24.41
CA LEU A 431 13.40 -10.39 25.73
C LEU A 431 13.95 -9.40 26.77
N CYS A 432 13.19 -9.21 27.85
CA CYS A 432 13.60 -8.41 28.98
C CYS A 432 14.50 -9.24 29.90
N ASN A 433 15.77 -8.83 29.98
CA ASN A 433 16.68 -9.34 30.99
C ASN A 433 16.42 -8.58 32.30
N LEU A 434 15.93 -9.27 33.33
CA LEU A 434 15.51 -8.62 34.58
C LEU A 434 16.71 -8.15 35.40
N THR A 435 17.82 -8.88 35.36
CA THR A 435 19.07 -8.53 36.05
C THR A 435 19.67 -7.24 35.49
N GLY A 436 19.74 -7.13 34.17
CA GLY A 436 20.29 -5.98 33.46
C GLY A 436 19.28 -4.88 33.14
N ARG A 437 17.98 -5.08 33.45
CA ARG A 437 16.86 -4.17 33.13
C ARG A 437 16.88 -3.66 31.70
N SER A 438 17.21 -4.52 30.75
CA SER A 438 17.39 -4.13 29.35
C SER A 438 16.82 -5.16 28.39
N TRP A 439 16.38 -4.66 27.24
CA TRP A 439 15.91 -5.46 26.13
C TRP A 439 17.09 -6.09 25.41
N VAL A 440 17.26 -7.40 25.56
CA VAL A 440 18.32 -8.18 24.90
C VAL A 440 17.75 -8.96 23.73
N LYS A 441 18.56 -9.18 22.69
CA LYS A 441 18.13 -9.98 21.53
C LYS A 441 17.83 -11.41 21.98
N SER A 442 16.68 -11.95 21.57
CA SER A 442 16.38 -13.37 21.78
C SER A 442 17.40 -14.22 21.03
N SER A 443 17.96 -15.22 21.71
CA SER A 443 18.85 -16.23 21.13
C SER A 443 18.15 -17.06 20.07
#